data_AF-A0A0F3GL86-F1
#
_entry.id   AF-A0A0F3GL86-F1
#
_cell.length_a   1.000
_cell.length_b   1.000
_cell.length_c   1.000
_cell.angle_alpha   90.00
_cell.angle_beta   90.00
_cell.angle_gamma   90.00
#
_symmetry.space_group_name_H-M   'P 1'
#
loop_
_entity.id
_entity.type
_entity.pdbx_description
1 polymer ?
#
loop_
_entity_poly.entity_id
_entity_poly.type
_entity_poly.pdbx_seq_one_letter_code
_entity_poly.pdbx_strand_id
1 'polypeptide(L)'
;MGEKIEKNLKSEYDKTDYLKNNTEKFGDVMMEYVMPMFERVEGDDAEIKIIELAVLCWNLSFLSEDEHSEVIMSWFNANHINEREQDNVEFIFRYFLNRKKTYFSHINIMIADNKIERVGDTIKVNLTIDYTKN
;
A
#
# COMPACT_ATOMS: atom_id res chain seq x y z
N MET A 1 4.87 12.37 -42.19
CA MET A 1 5.36 13.58 -41.50
C MET A 1 4.17 14.50 -41.30
N GLY A 2 3.92 14.95 -40.08
CA GLY A 2 2.78 15.80 -39.73
C GLY A 2 2.84 16.11 -38.24
N GLU A 3 2.90 17.38 -37.88
CA GLU A 3 3.12 17.84 -36.51
C GLU A 3 1.82 18.20 -35.75
N LYS A 4 2.01 18.50 -34.47
CA LYS A 4 1.04 18.86 -33.42
C LYS A 4 -0.02 19.91 -33.81
N ILE A 5 -1.16 19.85 -33.09
CA ILE A 5 -1.93 20.94 -32.46
C ILE A 5 -2.90 20.23 -31.48
N GLU A 6 -2.74 20.32 -30.16
CA GLU A 6 -3.24 21.34 -29.21
C GLU A 6 -4.73 21.21 -28.79
N LYS A 7 -4.99 21.53 -27.51
CA LYS A 7 -6.23 21.23 -26.74
C LYS A 7 -7.46 22.02 -27.21
N ASN A 8 -8.69 21.52 -26.93
CA ASN A 8 -9.68 22.28 -26.14
C ASN A 8 -10.94 21.49 -25.67
N LEU A 9 -11.05 21.35 -24.35
CA LEU A 9 -12.21 21.56 -23.44
C LEU A 9 -13.67 21.10 -23.75
N LYS A 10 -14.27 20.50 -22.70
CA LYS A 10 -15.69 20.15 -22.43
C LYS A 10 -16.23 18.96 -23.27
N SER A 11 -17.02 18.02 -22.73
CA SER A 11 -17.47 17.74 -21.35
C SER A 11 -17.40 16.20 -21.11
N GLU A 12 -17.82 15.58 -19.99
CA GLU A 12 -18.61 16.00 -18.82
C GLU A 12 -18.21 15.20 -17.55
N TYR A 13 -18.95 15.34 -16.45
CA TYR A 13 -18.70 14.56 -15.21
C TYR A 13 -19.34 13.18 -15.26
N ASP A 14 -18.67 12.20 -15.90
CA ASP A 14 -19.00 10.78 -15.73
C ASP A 14 -18.11 10.16 -14.64
N LYS A 15 -18.74 9.61 -13.60
CA LYS A 15 -18.05 9.00 -12.43
C LYS A 15 -17.24 7.77 -12.81
N THR A 16 -17.54 7.17 -13.95
CA THR A 16 -16.93 5.93 -14.41
C THR A 16 -15.46 6.10 -14.84
N ASP A 17 -15.08 7.28 -15.33
CA ASP A 17 -13.72 7.56 -15.84
C ASP A 17 -12.75 8.03 -14.73
N TYR A 18 -13.29 8.48 -13.59
CA TYR A 18 -12.52 8.86 -12.40
C TYR A 18 -11.89 7.66 -11.70
N LEU A 19 -12.55 6.50 -11.75
CA LEU A 19 -12.09 5.26 -11.12
C LEU A 19 -10.82 4.72 -11.79
N LYS A 20 -10.76 4.76 -13.11
CA LYS A 20 -9.65 4.26 -13.92
C LYS A 20 -8.36 5.07 -13.73
N ASN A 21 -8.49 6.39 -13.58
CA ASN A 21 -7.39 7.30 -13.28
C ASN A 21 -6.95 7.29 -11.80
N ASN A 22 -7.74 6.72 -10.90
CA ASN A 22 -7.37 6.59 -9.48
C ASN A 22 -6.54 5.34 -9.20
N THR A 23 -6.65 4.27 -9.99
CA THR A 23 -5.89 3.03 -9.76
C THR A 23 -4.38 3.25 -10.02
N GLU A 24 -4.03 3.91 -11.13
CA GLU A 24 -2.63 4.27 -11.43
C GLU A 24 -2.04 5.17 -10.33
N LYS A 25 -2.78 6.23 -9.93
CA LYS A 25 -2.37 7.12 -8.83
C LYS A 25 -2.26 6.42 -7.47
N PHE A 26 -3.05 5.38 -7.22
CA PHE A 26 -2.97 4.66 -5.96
C PHE A 26 -1.74 3.73 -5.89
N GLY A 27 -1.31 3.20 -7.05
CA GLY A 27 -0.01 2.54 -7.17
C GLY A 27 1.13 3.49 -6.76
N ASP A 28 1.15 4.71 -7.31
CA ASP A 28 2.14 5.73 -6.96
C ASP A 28 2.11 6.09 -5.46
N VAL A 29 0.91 6.28 -4.88
CA VAL A 29 0.71 6.53 -3.43
C VAL A 29 1.27 5.40 -2.58
N MET A 30 1.02 4.13 -2.96
CA MET A 30 1.55 2.99 -2.23
C MET A 30 3.07 2.90 -2.34
N MET A 31 3.65 3.22 -3.49
CA MET A 31 5.11 3.29 -3.61
C MET A 31 5.70 4.42 -2.78
N GLU A 32 5.12 5.63 -2.78
CA GLU A 32 5.55 6.74 -1.91
C GLU A 32 5.44 6.38 -0.41
N TYR A 33 4.39 5.63 -0.04
CA TYR A 33 4.20 5.15 1.31
C TYR A 33 5.29 4.15 1.74
N VAL A 34 5.68 3.21 0.88
CA VAL A 34 6.67 2.16 1.18
C VAL A 34 8.13 2.63 1.06
N MET A 35 8.42 3.55 0.14
CA MET A 35 9.78 3.97 -0.26
C MET A 35 10.80 4.17 0.89
N PRO A 36 10.48 4.84 2.01
CA PRO A 36 11.46 5.05 3.09
C PRO A 36 11.94 3.78 3.82
N MET A 37 11.25 2.65 3.63
CA MET A 37 11.66 1.34 4.17
C MET A 37 12.42 0.51 3.13
N PHE A 38 12.21 0.72 1.82
CA PHE A 38 13.06 0.12 0.79
C PHE A 38 14.52 0.56 0.92
N GLU A 39 14.75 1.85 1.22
CA GLU A 39 16.10 2.41 1.49
C GLU A 39 16.82 1.76 2.70
N ARG A 40 16.16 0.85 3.44
CA ARG A 40 16.62 0.26 4.70
C ARG A 40 16.64 -1.26 4.72
N VAL A 41 16.19 -1.93 3.65
CA VAL A 41 16.21 -3.38 3.54
C VAL A 41 17.14 -3.82 2.40
N GLU A 42 17.88 -4.89 2.65
CA GLU A 42 18.75 -5.51 1.66
C GLU A 42 18.21 -6.90 1.32
N GLY A 43 18.10 -7.21 0.02
CA GLY A 43 17.75 -8.52 -0.49
C GLY A 43 16.30 -8.66 -0.98
N ASP A 44 16.16 -9.38 -2.09
CA ASP A 44 14.95 -9.50 -2.90
C ASP A 44 13.69 -9.93 -2.14
N ASP A 45 13.84 -10.85 -1.17
CA ASP A 45 12.77 -11.37 -0.33
C ASP A 45 12.34 -10.37 0.76
N ALA A 46 13.27 -9.53 1.24
CA ALA A 46 12.98 -8.52 2.25
C ALA A 46 12.17 -7.36 1.63
N GLU A 47 12.51 -6.96 0.40
CA GLU A 47 11.75 -5.96 -0.36
C GLU A 47 10.28 -6.37 -0.56
N ILE A 48 10.01 -7.62 -0.98
CA ILE A 48 8.63 -8.12 -1.17
C ILE A 48 7.85 -8.10 0.16
N LYS A 49 8.44 -8.65 1.23
CA LYS A 49 7.80 -8.71 2.56
C LYS A 49 7.48 -7.32 3.12
N ILE A 50 8.30 -6.32 2.83
CA ILE A 50 8.02 -4.93 3.23
C ILE A 50 6.81 -4.36 2.50
N ILE A 51 6.57 -4.69 1.23
CA ILE A 51 5.34 -4.28 0.51
C ILE A 51 4.12 -5.00 1.10
N GLU A 52 4.19 -6.32 1.30
CA GLU A 52 3.11 -7.12 1.89
C GLU A 52 2.70 -6.56 3.27
N LEU A 53 3.70 -6.29 4.12
CA LEU A 53 3.50 -5.73 5.44
C LEU A 53 2.94 -4.30 5.39
N ALA A 54 3.37 -3.48 4.43
CA ALA A 54 2.83 -2.14 4.24
C ALA A 54 1.38 -2.15 3.76
N VAL A 55 1.01 -3.04 2.83
CA VAL A 55 -0.39 -3.26 2.39
C VAL A 55 -1.26 -3.68 3.57
N LEU A 56 -0.78 -4.60 4.41
CA LEU A 56 -1.46 -4.97 5.66
C LEU A 56 -1.63 -3.77 6.59
N CYS A 57 -0.57 -3.01 6.86
CA CYS A 57 -0.62 -1.81 7.72
C CYS A 57 -1.54 -0.72 7.16
N TRP A 58 -1.64 -0.59 5.83
CA TRP A 58 -2.55 0.35 5.19
C TRP A 58 -4.01 0.00 5.49
N ASN A 59 -4.39 -1.27 5.32
CA ASN A 59 -5.73 -1.75 5.66
C ASN A 59 -6.01 -1.71 7.17
N LEU A 60 -5.01 -2.04 8.00
CA LEU A 60 -5.13 -1.94 9.45
C LEU A 60 -5.49 -0.53 9.91
N SER A 61 -4.98 0.52 9.25
CA SER A 61 -5.23 1.92 9.63
C SER A 61 -6.70 2.39 9.60
N PHE A 62 -7.62 1.54 9.12
CA PHE A 62 -9.07 1.76 9.15
C PHE A 62 -9.78 1.09 10.33
N LEU A 63 -9.07 0.26 11.10
CA LEU A 63 -9.58 -0.44 12.28
C LEU A 63 -9.27 0.34 13.57
N SER A 64 -9.74 -0.16 14.71
CA SER A 64 -9.36 0.34 16.03
C SER A 64 -7.98 -0.14 16.48
N GLU A 65 -7.39 0.56 17.46
CA GLU A 65 -6.08 0.18 18.02
C GLU A 65 -6.10 -1.17 18.77
N ASP A 66 -7.27 -1.58 19.25
CA ASP A 66 -7.48 -2.92 19.85
C ASP A 66 -7.40 -4.01 18.76
N GLU A 67 -8.09 -3.80 17.63
CA GLU A 67 -8.05 -4.69 16.45
C GLU A 67 -6.67 -4.75 15.80
N HIS A 68 -5.90 -3.66 15.80
CA HIS A 68 -4.49 -3.67 15.36
C HIS A 68 -3.70 -4.76 16.08
N SER A 69 -3.85 -4.85 17.40
CA SER A 69 -3.07 -5.77 18.24
C SER A 69 -3.41 -7.23 17.94
N GLU A 70 -4.69 -7.55 17.76
CA GLU A 70 -5.14 -8.90 17.41
C GLU A 70 -4.60 -9.37 16.06
N VAL A 71 -4.64 -8.51 15.03
CA VAL A 71 -4.16 -8.85 13.70
C VAL A 71 -2.64 -8.96 13.64
N ILE A 72 -1.90 -8.08 14.34
CA ILE A 72 -0.43 -8.15 14.44
C ILE A 72 0.00 -9.48 15.09
N MET A 73 -0.63 -9.87 16.20
CA MET A 73 -0.36 -11.14 16.86
C MET A 73 -0.72 -12.35 15.97
N SER A 74 -1.84 -12.28 15.25
CA SER A 74 -2.21 -13.30 14.26
C SER A 74 -1.14 -13.44 13.16
N TRP A 75 -0.63 -12.31 12.65
CA TRP A 75 0.42 -12.29 11.63
C TRP A 75 1.75 -12.86 12.16
N PHE A 76 2.16 -12.55 13.40
CA PHE A 76 3.34 -13.16 14.02
C PHE A 76 3.23 -14.68 14.11
N ASN A 77 2.07 -15.18 14.56
CA ASN A 77 1.81 -16.62 14.65
C ASN A 77 1.84 -17.31 13.28
N ALA A 78 1.22 -16.70 12.26
CA ALA A 78 1.20 -17.21 10.89
C ALA A 78 2.58 -17.23 10.21
N ASN A 79 3.46 -16.30 10.56
CA ASN A 79 4.83 -16.20 10.02
C ASN A 79 5.90 -16.83 10.92
N HIS A 80 5.49 -17.52 12.01
CA HIS A 80 6.38 -18.16 12.99
C HIS A 80 7.42 -17.21 13.63
N ILE A 81 7.08 -15.94 13.81
CA ILE A 81 7.96 -14.93 14.42
C ILE A 81 8.05 -15.17 15.93
N ASN A 82 9.26 -15.42 16.42
CA ASN A 82 9.47 -15.68 17.85
C ASN A 82 9.47 -14.38 18.67
N GLU A 83 9.19 -14.49 19.98
CA GLU A 83 9.06 -13.33 20.89
C GLU A 83 10.26 -12.35 20.86
N ARG A 84 11.48 -12.82 20.56
CA ARG A 84 12.67 -11.96 20.50
C ARG A 84 12.77 -11.14 19.21
N GLU A 85 12.03 -11.54 18.19
CA GLU A 85 11.92 -10.85 16.90
C GLU A 85 10.69 -9.95 16.83
N GLN A 86 9.67 -10.21 17.65
CA GLN A 86 8.39 -9.46 17.65
C GLN A 86 8.62 -7.95 17.85
N ASP A 87 9.42 -7.52 18.83
CA ASP A 87 9.76 -6.10 19.04
C ASP A 87 10.31 -5.41 17.76
N ASN A 88 11.18 -6.11 17.02
CA ASN A 88 11.82 -5.58 15.81
C ASN A 88 10.83 -5.47 14.65
N VAL A 89 9.87 -6.39 14.53
CA VAL A 89 8.85 -6.37 13.47
C VAL A 89 7.68 -5.45 13.85
N GLU A 90 7.31 -5.37 15.13
CA GLU A 90 6.31 -4.45 15.64
C GLU A 90 6.72 -2.99 15.42
N PHE A 91 8.02 -2.68 15.49
CA PHE A 91 8.55 -1.39 15.06
C PHE A 91 8.16 -1.05 13.61
N ILE A 92 8.15 -2.03 12.70
CA ILE A 92 7.78 -1.84 11.29
C ILE A 92 6.27 -1.58 11.16
N PHE A 93 5.43 -2.35 11.87
CA PHE A 93 3.98 -2.10 11.96
C PHE A 93 3.70 -0.67 12.47
N ARG A 94 4.30 -0.30 13.60
CA ARG A 94 4.18 1.05 14.19
C ARG A 94 4.68 2.14 13.25
N TYR A 95 5.77 1.91 12.52
CA TYR A 95 6.27 2.85 11.52
C TYR A 95 5.23 3.13 10.43
N PHE A 96 4.69 2.07 9.82
CA PHE A 96 3.74 2.18 8.72
C PHE A 96 2.40 2.78 9.16
N LEU A 97 1.81 2.30 10.26
CA LEU A 97 0.57 2.85 10.82
C LEU A 97 0.69 4.36 11.12
N ASN A 98 1.79 4.78 11.75
CA ASN A 98 2.04 6.21 12.00
C ASN A 98 2.25 7.00 10.70
N ARG A 99 2.96 6.44 9.71
CA ARG A 99 3.17 7.09 8.40
C ARG A 99 1.84 7.30 7.66
N LYS A 100 0.95 6.31 7.66
CA LYS A 100 -0.40 6.40 7.07
C LYS A 100 -1.21 7.49 7.78
N LYS A 101 -1.24 7.50 9.11
CA LYS A 101 -1.92 8.50 9.95
C LYS A 101 -1.41 9.93 9.72
N THR A 102 -0.09 10.09 9.54
CA THR A 102 0.56 11.41 9.42
C THR A 102 0.43 12.02 8.02
N TYR A 103 0.72 11.25 6.97
CA TYR A 103 0.89 11.79 5.61
C TYR A 103 -0.28 11.43 4.66
N PHE A 104 -0.93 10.29 4.89
CA PHE A 104 -1.91 9.69 3.97
C PHE A 104 -3.31 9.50 4.60
N SER A 105 -3.60 10.20 5.70
CA SER A 105 -4.87 10.08 6.45
C SER A 105 -6.09 10.56 5.66
N HIS A 106 -5.89 11.46 4.69
CA HIS A 106 -6.92 11.93 3.77
C HIS A 106 -7.31 10.89 2.70
N ILE A 107 -6.56 9.80 2.55
CA ILE A 107 -6.81 8.75 1.56
C ILE A 107 -7.62 7.62 2.20
N ASN A 108 -8.92 7.63 1.95
CA ASN A 108 -9.89 6.64 2.41
C ASN A 108 -10.14 5.59 1.31
N ILE A 109 -9.18 4.68 1.15
CA ILE A 109 -9.16 3.62 0.13
C ILE A 109 -8.65 2.35 0.80
N MET A 110 -9.39 1.24 0.70
CA MET A 110 -8.95 -0.07 1.19
C MET A 110 -8.47 -0.95 0.03
N ILE A 111 -7.55 -1.87 0.32
CA ILE A 111 -7.01 -2.82 -0.64
C ILE A 111 -7.75 -4.15 -0.45
N ALA A 112 -8.60 -4.53 -1.40
CA ALA A 112 -9.41 -5.75 -1.35
C ALA A 112 -8.58 -7.01 -1.59
N ASP A 113 -7.61 -6.92 -2.50
CA ASP A 113 -6.71 -8.02 -2.87
C ASP A 113 -5.39 -7.43 -3.42
N ASN A 114 -4.30 -8.18 -3.34
CA ASN A 114 -3.01 -7.77 -3.87
C ASN A 114 -2.20 -8.95 -4.41
N LYS A 115 -1.44 -8.70 -5.48
CA LYS A 115 -0.47 -9.65 -6.02
C LYS A 115 0.87 -8.95 -6.26
N ILE A 116 1.86 -9.35 -5.47
CA ILE A 116 3.24 -8.87 -5.56
C ILE A 116 4.09 -9.97 -6.21
N GLU A 117 4.85 -9.62 -7.24
CA GLU A 117 5.72 -10.58 -7.96
C GLU A 117 7.02 -9.91 -8.41
N ARG A 118 8.15 -10.63 -8.32
CA ARG A 118 9.43 -10.20 -8.90
C ARG A 118 9.54 -10.67 -10.34
N VAL A 119 9.91 -9.76 -11.24
CA VAL A 119 10.07 -9.99 -12.68
C VAL A 119 11.41 -9.42 -13.12
N GLY A 120 12.46 -10.23 -13.01
CA GLY A 120 13.84 -9.73 -13.10
C GLY A 120 14.15 -8.78 -11.95
N ASP A 121 14.84 -7.68 -12.23
CA ASP A 121 15.22 -6.66 -11.24
C ASP A 121 14.05 -5.69 -10.90
N THR A 122 12.80 -6.05 -11.20
CA THR A 122 11.62 -5.21 -10.99
C THR A 122 10.57 -5.95 -10.17
N ILE A 123 10.07 -5.29 -9.12
CA ILE A 123 8.88 -5.77 -8.39
C ILE A 123 7.64 -5.17 -9.06
N LYS A 124 6.68 -6.03 -9.39
CA LYS A 124 5.34 -5.63 -9.83
C LYS A 124 4.37 -5.79 -8.68
N VAL A 125 3.62 -4.72 -8.40
CA VAL A 125 2.56 -4.70 -7.39
C VAL A 125 1.25 -4.48 -8.12
N ASN A 126 0.35 -5.46 -8.07
CA ASN A 126 -1.01 -5.35 -8.58
C ASN A 126 -1.95 -5.21 -7.38
N LEU A 127 -2.74 -4.14 -7.33
CA LEU A 127 -3.67 -3.86 -6.23
C LEU A 127 -5.10 -3.86 -6.74
N THR A 128 -5.95 -4.68 -6.14
CA THR A 128 -7.40 -4.59 -6.30
C THR A 128 -7.93 -3.68 -5.20
N ILE A 129 -8.56 -2.59 -5.61
CA ILE A 129 -9.02 -1.54 -4.68
C ILE A 129 -10.50 -1.76 -4.35
N ASP A 130 -10.85 -1.65 -3.07
CA ASP A 130 -12.25 -1.52 -2.65
C ASP A 130 -12.69 -0.05 -2.73
N TYR A 131 -13.79 0.19 -3.45
CA TYR A 131 -14.43 1.50 -3.59
C TYR A 131 -15.74 1.61 -2.78
N THR A 132 -15.99 0.65 -1.87
CA THR A 132 -17.13 0.69 -0.95
C THR A 132 -17.08 1.98 -0.14
N LYS A 133 -18.16 2.76 -0.23
CA LYS A 133 -18.26 4.06 0.43
C LYS A 133 -18.49 3.88 1.92
N ASN A 134 -17.49 4.22 2.72
CA ASN A 134 -17.65 4.67 4.10
C ASN A 134 -18.18 6.11 4.11
#